data_AF-A0A6A0BD23-F1
#
_entry.id   AF-A0A6A0BD23-F1
#
_cell.length_a   1.000
_cell.length_b   1.000
_cell.length_c   1.000
_cell.angle_alpha   90.00
_cell.angle_beta   90.00
_cell.angle_gamma   90.00
#
_symmetry.space_group_name_H-M   'P 1'
#
loop_
_entity.id
_entity.type
_entity.pdbx_description
1 polymer ?
#
loop_
_entity_poly.entity_id
_entity_poly.type
_entity_poly.pdbx_seq_one_letter_code
_entity_poly.pdbx_strand_id
1 'polypeptide(L)'
;MVAFLNYSEGGEIYVGIDDKHKKIVGVEKLDLVQRQITDKIKNNMQPHILGLFDIIIEKIDDIEVIKVIVSSGIEKPYYLRRKGMSPEGSLSVWAVPTSI
;
A
#
# COMPACT_ATOMS: atom_id res chain seq x y z
N MET A 1 4.53 -1.48 -1.40
CA MET A 1 5.01 -0.11 -1.09
C MET A 1 6.41 -0.12 -0.49
N VAL A 2 6.59 -0.59 0.76
CA VAL A 2 7.92 -0.69 1.42
C VAL A 2 8.94 -1.44 0.57
N ALA A 3 8.55 -2.58 0.00
CA ALA A 3 9.44 -3.36 -0.87
C ALA A 3 9.92 -2.55 -2.08
N PHE A 4 9.01 -1.88 -2.80
CA PHE A 4 9.32 -1.08 -3.98
C PHE A 4 10.24 0.11 -3.68
N LEU A 5 10.01 0.82 -2.57
CA LEU A 5 10.89 1.93 -2.15
C LEU A 5 12.31 1.46 -1.83
N ASN A 6 12.47 0.23 -1.33
CA ASN A 6 13.77 -0.33 -1.01
C ASN A 6 14.43 -1.04 -2.21
N TYR A 7 13.66 -1.41 -3.22
CA TYR A 7 14.15 -2.01 -4.45
C TYR A 7 14.70 -0.95 -5.41
N SER A 8 15.64 -1.29 -6.30
CA SER A 8 16.34 -0.34 -7.17
C SER A 8 15.47 0.23 -8.30
N GLU A 9 14.48 -0.55 -8.77
CA GLU A 9 13.66 -0.18 -9.93
C GLU A 9 12.31 0.42 -9.52
N GLY A 10 11.97 0.44 -8.23
CA GLY A 10 10.63 0.82 -7.79
C GLY A 10 9.59 -0.25 -8.14
N GLY A 11 8.39 0.17 -8.53
CA GLY A 11 7.37 -0.74 -9.04
C GLY A 11 5.99 -0.10 -9.17
N GLU A 12 5.01 -0.92 -9.58
CA GLU A 12 3.64 -0.49 -9.83
C GLU A 12 2.65 -1.35 -9.06
N ILE A 13 1.57 -0.73 -8.58
CA ILE A 13 0.49 -1.41 -7.86
C ILE A 13 -0.82 -1.04 -8.55
N TYR A 14 -1.58 -2.05 -8.93
CA TYR A 14 -2.90 -1.89 -9.51
C TYR A 14 -4.00 -2.18 -8.47
N VAL A 15 -5.00 -1.32 -8.40
CA VAL A 15 -6.20 -1.47 -7.56
C VAL A 15 -7.42 -1.48 -8.46
N GLY A 16 -8.31 -2.46 -8.25
CA GLY A 16 -9.41 -2.76 -9.17
C GLY A 16 -9.17 -4.00 -10.04
N ILE A 17 -8.20 -4.84 -9.66
CA ILE A 17 -7.92 -6.14 -10.29
C ILE A 17 -8.07 -7.23 -9.22
N ASP A 18 -8.86 -8.27 -9.54
CA ASP A 18 -9.07 -9.44 -8.69
C ASP A 18 -7.79 -10.27 -8.53
N ASP A 19 -7.51 -10.74 -7.31
CA ASP A 19 -6.25 -11.42 -6.99
C ASP A 19 -6.19 -12.85 -7.54
N LYS A 20 -7.33 -13.54 -7.62
CA LYS A 20 -7.44 -14.95 -8.01
C LYS A 20 -7.45 -15.15 -9.53
N HIS A 21 -8.28 -14.39 -10.23
CA HIS A 21 -8.53 -14.55 -11.66
C HIS A 21 -7.87 -13.46 -12.50
N LYS A 22 -7.20 -12.49 -11.87
CA LYS A 22 -6.61 -11.32 -12.53
C LYS A 22 -7.62 -10.55 -13.39
N LYS A 23 -8.90 -10.64 -13.02
CA LYS A 23 -10.00 -9.98 -13.73
C LYS A 23 -10.07 -8.52 -13.32
N ILE A 24 -10.28 -7.65 -14.30
CA ILE A 24 -10.50 -6.22 -14.09
C ILE A 24 -11.92 -6.03 -13.57
N VAL A 25 -12.03 -5.55 -12.33
CA VAL A 25 -13.32 -5.30 -11.66
C VAL A 25 -13.61 -3.80 -11.54
N GLY A 26 -12.58 -2.97 -11.67
CA GLY A 26 -12.68 -1.52 -11.55
C GLY A 26 -12.73 -1.03 -10.12
N VAL A 27 -12.85 0.29 -9.97
CA VAL A 27 -12.92 0.95 -8.66
C VAL A 27 -14.08 1.94 -8.65
N GLU A 28 -15.02 1.75 -7.72
CA GLU A 28 -16.07 2.73 -7.48
C GLU A 28 -15.55 3.92 -6.64
N LYS A 29 -16.08 5.12 -6.91
CA LYS A 29 -15.70 6.36 -6.20
C LYS A 29 -14.19 6.62 -6.24
N LEU A 30 -13.61 6.65 -7.44
CA LEU A 30 -12.18 6.82 -7.70
C LEU A 30 -11.54 7.91 -6.83
N ASP A 31 -12.11 9.12 -6.80
CA ASP A 31 -11.60 10.23 -5.98
C ASP A 31 -11.45 9.88 -4.49
N LEU A 32 -12.45 9.19 -3.92
CA LEU A 32 -12.44 8.79 -2.53
C LEU A 32 -11.35 7.76 -2.28
N VAL A 33 -11.25 6.76 -3.16
CA VAL A 33 -10.27 5.69 -3.02
C VAL A 33 -8.84 6.23 -3.20
N GLN A 34 -8.61 7.11 -4.18
CA GLN A 34 -7.31 7.77 -4.36
C GLN A 34 -6.89 8.58 -3.12
N ARG A 35 -7.82 9.34 -2.52
CA ARG A 35 -7.56 10.06 -1.26
C ARG A 35 -7.20 9.11 -0.13
N GLN A 36 -7.98 8.04 0.06
CA GLN A 36 -7.71 7.03 1.09
C GLN A 36 -6.36 6.33 0.90
N ILE A 37 -5.98 5.99 -0.34
CA ILE A 37 -4.67 5.41 -0.65
C ILE A 37 -3.57 6.42 -0.28
N THR A 38 -3.72 7.67 -0.71
CA THR A 38 -2.77 8.77 -0.44
C THR A 38 -2.57 8.94 1.07
N ASP A 39 -3.65 9.03 1.84
CA ASP A 39 -3.60 9.21 3.29
C ASP A 39 -2.97 8.01 3.98
N LYS A 40 -3.31 6.78 3.59
CA LYS A 40 -2.71 5.57 4.17
C LYS A 40 -1.22 5.49 3.90
N ILE A 41 -0.78 5.84 2.69
CA ILE A 41 0.63 5.82 2.30
C ILE A 41 1.42 6.85 3.11
N LYS A 42 0.96 8.11 3.15
CA LYS A 42 1.66 9.21 3.84
C LYS A 42 1.75 9.01 5.36
N ASN A 43 0.68 8.51 5.98
CA ASN A 43 0.61 8.44 7.44
C ASN A 43 1.34 7.24 8.06
N ASN A 44 1.62 6.19 7.27
CA ASN A 44 2.14 4.94 7.80
C ASN A 44 3.60 4.66 7.43
N MET A 45 4.30 5.53 6.71
CA MET A 45 5.64 5.24 6.16
C MET A 45 6.70 6.18 6.74
N GLN A 46 7.92 5.66 6.96
CA GLN A 46 9.12 6.40 7.33
C GLN A 46 10.34 5.84 6.56
N PRO A 47 11.29 6.67 6.09
CA PRO A 47 11.25 8.14 5.97
C PRO A 47 10.06 8.65 5.12
N HIS A 48 9.93 9.97 5.00
CA HIS A 48 8.80 10.55 4.28
C HIS A 48 8.90 10.27 2.77
N ILE A 49 7.79 9.90 2.15
CA ILE A 49 7.76 9.36 0.78
C ILE A 49 7.07 10.29 -0.23
N LEU A 50 6.84 11.56 0.11
CA LEU A 50 6.29 12.52 -0.84
C LEU A 50 7.21 12.64 -2.07
N GLY A 51 6.60 12.62 -3.26
CA GLY A 51 7.32 12.68 -4.53
C GLY A 51 7.95 11.36 -4.99
N LEU A 52 7.86 10.29 -4.17
CA LEU A 52 8.32 8.94 -4.56
C LEU A 52 7.19 8.04 -5.07
N PHE A 53 5.98 8.58 -5.19
CA PHE A 53 4.85 7.86 -5.75
C PHE A 53 3.90 8.79 -6.47
N ASP A 54 3.23 8.24 -7.48
CA ASP A 54 2.15 8.88 -8.23
C ASP A 54 0.93 7.95 -8.22
N ILE A 55 -0.27 8.54 -8.21
CA ILE A 55 -1.53 7.80 -8.29
C ILE A 55 -2.28 8.30 -9.51
N ILE A 56 -2.44 7.44 -10.51
CA ILE A 56 -3.15 7.75 -11.74
C ILE A 56 -4.35 6.83 -11.92
N ILE A 57 -5.32 7.29 -12.69
CA ILE A 57 -6.43 6.46 -13.17
C ILE A 57 -5.99 5.91 -14.52
N GLU A 58 -6.02 4.59 -14.67
CA GLU A 58 -5.77 3.90 -15.92
C GLU A 58 -7.06 3.21 -16.36
N LYS A 59 -7.31 3.18 -17.65
CA LYS A 59 -8.51 2.58 -18.23
C LYS A 59 -8.08 1.33 -18.99
N ILE A 60 -8.50 0.16 -18.50
CA ILE A 60 -8.17 -1.14 -19.09
C ILE A 60 -9.48 -1.84 -19.41
N ASP A 61 -9.66 -2.24 -20.67
CA ASP A 61 -10.92 -2.81 -21.19
C ASP A 61 -12.15 -1.95 -20.90
N ASP A 62 -12.01 -0.63 -21.05
CA ASP A 62 -13.04 0.37 -20.74
C ASP A 62 -13.38 0.52 -19.23
N ILE A 63 -12.68 -0.20 -18.36
CA ILE A 63 -12.89 -0.18 -16.91
C ILE A 63 -11.79 0.64 -16.24
N GLU A 64 -12.20 1.58 -15.39
CA GLU A 64 -11.29 2.45 -14.65
C GLU A 64 -10.69 1.72 -13.44
N VAL A 65 -9.35 1.69 -13.38
CA VAL A 65 -8.55 1.16 -12.28
C VAL A 65 -7.61 2.24 -11.76
N ILE A 66 -7.15 2.08 -10.52
CA ILE A 66 -6.15 2.96 -9.94
C ILE A 66 -4.78 2.30 -10.07
N LYS A 67 -3.82 3.02 -10.65
CA LYS A 67 -2.43 2.63 -10.70
C LYS A 67 -1.61 3.52 -9.78
N VAL A 68 -0.88 2.90 -8.86
CA VAL A 68 0.10 3.56 -7.99
C VAL A 68 1.49 3.23 -8.50
N ILE A 69 2.18 4.25 -9.00
CA ILE A 69 3.57 4.15 -9.45
C ILE A 69 4.46 4.51 -8.28
N VAL A 70 5.52 3.74 -8.06
CA VAL A 70 6.44 3.89 -6.94
C VAL A 70 7.86 3.94 -7.45
N SER A 71 8.57 5.01 -7.15
CA SER A 71 9.98 5.17 -7.43
C SER A 71 10.85 4.48 -6.36
N SER A 72 12.08 4.11 -6.69
CA SER A 72 13.08 3.72 -5.70
C SER A 72 13.38 4.91 -4.78
N GLY A 73 13.29 4.69 -3.47
CA GLY A 73 13.64 5.70 -2.49
C GLY A 73 15.14 5.82 -2.29
N ILE A 74 15.62 7.00 -1.90
CA ILE A 74 17.05 7.27 -1.69
C ILE A 74 17.44 7.01 -0.22
N GLU A 75 16.57 7.40 0.70
CA GLU A 75 16.74 7.27 2.16
C GLU A 75 16.40 5.87 2.71
N LYS A 76 16.94 4.82 2.09
CA LYS A 76 16.71 3.44 2.53
C LYS A 76 17.36 3.20 3.93
N PRO A 77 16.75 2.38 4.81
CA PRO A 77 15.55 1.59 4.57
C PRO A 77 14.25 2.36 4.85
N TYR A 78 13.28 2.21 3.96
CA TYR A 78 11.89 2.59 4.22
C TYR A 78 11.20 1.48 5.02
N TYR A 79 10.34 1.85 5.96
CA TYR A 79 9.57 0.93 6.79
C TYR A 79 8.22 1.54 7.20
N LEU A 80 7.31 0.69 7.65
CA LEU A 80 6.05 1.14 8.20
C LEU A 80 6.27 1.71 9.61
N ARG A 81 5.79 2.92 9.87
CA ARG A 81 5.74 3.51 11.20
C ARG A 81 5.00 2.54 12.13
N ARG A 82 5.69 1.98 13.14
CA ARG A 82 5.02 1.21 14.20
C ARG A 82 3.90 2.07 14.76
N LYS A 83 2.66 1.55 14.79
CA LYS A 83 1.58 2.17 15.57
C LYS A 83 2.11 2.37 16.98
N GLY A 84 2.17 3.63 17.42
CA GLY A 84 2.60 3.98 18.78
C GLY A 84 1.77 3.21 19.80
N MET A 85 2.45 2.82 20.87
CA MET A 85 1.94 2.12 22.04
C MET A 85 0.59 2.70 22.52
N SER A 86 -0.42 1.84 22.70
CA SER A 86 -1.33 2.02 23.85
C SER A 86 -0.46 1.95 25.13
N PRO A 87 -0.74 2.72 26.19
CA PRO A 87 0.15 2.89 27.36
C PRO A 87 0.23 1.66 28.28
N GLU A 88 0.15 0.45 27.73
CA GLU A 88 0.32 -0.79 28.45
C GLU A 88 1.39 -1.59 27.71
N GLY A 89 2.63 -1.45 28.18
CA GLY A 89 3.66 -2.44 27.91
C GLY A 89 3.22 -3.77 28.50
N SER A 90 2.65 -4.65 27.69
CA SER A 90 2.47 -6.06 28.02
C SER A 90 2.35 -6.89 26.74
N LEU A 91 3.27 -7.85 26.64
CA LEU A 91 3.14 -9.06 25.85
C LEU A 91 1.91 -9.85 26.34
N SER A 92 1.24 -10.58 25.43
CA SER A 92 0.11 -11.55 25.61
C SER A 92 -1.29 -10.93 25.36
N VAL A 93 -2.20 -11.51 24.55
CA VAL A 93 -2.74 -12.88 24.59
C VAL A 93 -3.11 -13.40 23.18
N TRP A 94 -2.58 -14.55 22.73
CA TRP A 94 -3.17 -15.91 22.67
C TRP A 94 -4.44 -16.08 21.82
N ALA A 95 -4.27 -16.74 20.67
CA ALA A 95 -5.18 -17.78 20.19
C ALA A 95 -4.34 -19.00 19.76
N VAL A 96 -4.48 -20.10 20.52
CA VAL A 96 -4.13 -21.48 20.15
C VAL A 96 -5.44 -22.25 19.89
N PRO A 97 -5.50 -23.45 19.26
CA PRO A 97 -4.46 -24.27 18.62
C PRO A 97 -4.87 -24.82 17.23
N THR A 98 -3.97 -25.53 16.55
CA THR A 98 -4.30 -26.91 16.14
C THR A 98 -3.01 -27.73 16.14
N SER A 99 -2.88 -28.63 17.11
CA SER A 99 -1.96 -29.76 17.04
C SER A 99 -2.51 -30.77 16.03
N ILE A 100 -1.60 -31.46 15.35
CA ILE A 100 -1.84 -32.79 14.77
C ILE A 100 -2.03 -33.78 15.93
#